data_AF-A0A9P8Y7Q6-F1
#
_entry.id   AF-A0A9P8Y7Q6-F1
#
_cell.length_a   1.000
_cell.length_b   1.000
_cell.length_c   1.000
_cell.angle_alpha   90.00
_cell.angle_beta   90.00
_cell.angle_gamma   90.00
#
_symmetry.space_group_name_H-M   'P 1'
#
loop_
_entity.id
_entity.type
_entity.pdbx_description
1 polymer ?
#
loop_
_entity_poly.entity_id
_entity_poly.type
_entity_poly.pdbx_seq_one_letter_code
_entity_poly.pdbx_strand_id
1 'polypeptide(L)'
;FILAATPAFAAVNGRCTGNVANPHKLYGICVSTATCEKYDGTTVNNGCPNDGNDIKCCWITSCYDGRSSNCQWKNQQCESGVKTGYCPGKENYQCCDF
;
A
#
# COMPACT_ATOMS: atom_id res chain seq x y z
N PHE A 1 -26.16 27.64 -1.30
CA PHE A 1 -25.45 26.56 -0.59
C PHE A 1 -24.19 26.23 -1.36
N ILE A 2 -23.03 26.69 -0.90
CA ILE A 2 -21.73 26.31 -1.49
C ILE A 2 -21.36 24.97 -0.83
N LEU A 3 -21.36 23.88 -1.62
CA LEU A 3 -20.79 22.61 -1.15
C LEU A 3 -19.28 22.80 -1.04
N ALA A 4 -18.77 22.97 0.19
CA ALA A 4 -17.36 22.81 0.46
C ALA A 4 -16.99 21.34 0.20
N ALA A 5 -16.34 21.07 -0.93
CA ALA A 5 -15.69 19.79 -1.15
C ALA A 5 -14.55 19.70 -0.12
N THR A 6 -14.76 18.98 0.98
CA THR A 6 -13.67 18.59 1.87
C THR A 6 -12.66 17.84 1.01
N PRO A 7 -11.38 18.27 0.94
CA PRO A 7 -10.37 17.44 0.31
C PRO A 7 -10.37 16.13 1.09
N ALA A 8 -10.80 15.06 0.44
CA ALA A 8 -10.57 13.73 0.97
C ALA A 8 -9.05 13.55 0.91
N PHE A 9 -8.37 13.87 2.01
CA PHE A 9 -7.02 13.37 2.25
C PHE A 9 -7.08 11.90 1.87
N ALA A 10 -6.26 11.47 0.91
CA ALA A 10 -6.23 10.07 0.57
C ALA A 10 -5.94 9.33 1.89
N ALA A 11 -6.79 8.36 2.20
CA ALA A 11 -6.79 7.76 3.52
C ALA A 11 -5.38 7.21 3.75
N VAL A 12 -4.63 7.71 4.74
CA VAL A 12 -3.36 7.09 5.10
C VAL A 12 -3.62 5.60 5.38
N ASN A 13 -2.77 4.72 4.85
CA ASN A 13 -2.97 3.28 4.71
C ASN A 13 -4.01 2.85 3.65
N GLY A 14 -4.46 3.76 2.80
CA GLY A 14 -5.33 3.53 1.66
C GLY A 14 -4.54 3.14 0.42
N ARG A 15 -5.25 2.65 -0.60
CA ARG A 15 -4.64 2.16 -1.83
C ARG A 15 -4.03 3.29 -2.65
N CYS A 16 -2.86 3.02 -3.21
CA CYS A 16 -2.24 3.92 -4.17
C CYS A 16 -3.09 4.12 -5.42
N THR A 17 -2.94 5.28 -6.07
CA THR A 17 -3.56 5.59 -7.36
C THR A 17 -2.53 5.61 -8.50
N GLY A 18 -3.01 5.62 -9.73
CA GLY A 18 -2.19 5.70 -10.95
C GLY A 18 -2.20 4.42 -11.78
N ASN A 19 -1.19 4.26 -12.63
CA ASN A 19 -1.09 3.12 -13.55
C ASN A 19 -0.86 1.80 -12.79
N VAL A 20 -1.87 0.92 -12.79
CA VAL A 20 -1.84 -0.39 -12.13
C VAL A 20 -0.94 -1.42 -12.82
N ALA A 21 -0.40 -1.12 -14.01
CA ALA A 21 0.70 -1.92 -14.59
C ALA A 21 1.99 -1.81 -13.75
N ASN A 22 2.11 -0.78 -12.91
CA ASN A 22 3.15 -0.73 -11.89
C ASN A 22 2.67 -1.48 -10.63
N PRO A 23 3.33 -2.57 -10.21
CA PRO A 23 2.89 -3.38 -9.08
C PRO A 23 2.87 -2.58 -7.76
N HIS A 24 3.73 -1.56 -7.60
CA HIS A 24 3.67 -0.70 -6.43
C HIS A 24 2.35 0.06 -6.37
N LYS A 25 1.80 0.50 -7.51
CA LYS A 25 0.50 1.18 -7.55
C LYS A 25 -0.67 0.23 -7.39
N LEU A 26 -0.52 -0.99 -7.89
CA LEU A 26 -1.54 -2.04 -7.78
C LEU A 26 -1.70 -2.51 -6.33
N TYR A 27 -0.57 -2.77 -5.66
CA TYR A 27 -0.48 -3.42 -4.35
C TYR A 27 -0.13 -2.48 -3.20
N GLY A 28 0.36 -1.27 -3.46
CA GLY A 28 0.88 -0.41 -2.40
C GLY A 28 -0.19 0.30 -1.57
N ILE A 29 0.29 0.88 -0.47
CA ILE A 29 -0.45 1.75 0.46
C ILE A 29 0.18 3.15 0.52
N CYS A 30 -0.64 4.17 0.79
CA CYS A 30 -0.17 5.53 1.04
C CYS A 30 0.28 5.71 2.49
N VAL A 31 1.59 5.87 2.71
CA VAL A 31 2.22 6.09 4.03
C VAL A 31 3.39 7.06 3.90
N SER A 32 3.89 7.58 5.03
CA SER A 32 5.11 8.41 5.00
C SER A 32 6.31 7.62 4.48
N THR A 33 7.27 8.30 3.86
CA THR A 33 8.54 7.69 3.42
C THR A 33 9.26 6.98 4.57
N ALA A 34 9.37 7.61 5.74
CA ALA A 34 9.96 7.02 6.94
C ALA A 34 9.18 5.79 7.44
N THR A 35 7.86 5.79 7.32
CA THR A 35 7.02 4.62 7.65
C THR A 35 7.27 3.48 6.66
N CYS A 36 7.37 3.78 5.36
CA CYS A 36 7.66 2.78 4.34
C CYS A 36 9.01 2.10 4.57
N GLU A 37 10.03 2.87 4.93
CA GLU A 37 11.36 2.36 5.28
C GLU A 37 11.31 1.40 6.47
N LYS A 38 10.54 1.72 7.52
CA LYS A 38 10.33 0.82 8.67
C LYS A 38 9.63 -0.49 8.33
N TYR A 39 8.93 -0.54 7.20
CA TYR A 39 8.29 -1.75 6.71
C TYR A 39 9.16 -2.50 5.69
N ASP A 40 10.41 -2.08 5.51
CA ASP A 40 11.31 -2.57 4.46
C ASP A 40 10.66 -2.51 3.06
N GLY A 41 9.78 -1.52 2.88
CA GLY A 41 9.03 -1.30 1.65
C GLY A 41 9.75 -0.37 0.69
N THR A 42 9.30 -0.37 -0.56
CA THR A 42 9.81 0.52 -1.60
C THR A 42 8.79 1.61 -1.94
N THR A 43 9.24 2.87 -1.87
CA THR A 43 8.41 4.03 -2.20
C THR A 43 8.39 4.34 -3.69
N VAL A 44 7.25 4.79 -4.22
CA VAL A 44 7.11 5.36 -5.56
C VAL A 44 6.33 6.69 -5.53
N ASN A 45 6.81 7.66 -6.30
CA ASN A 45 6.22 8.99 -6.42
C ASN A 45 4.87 8.97 -7.16
N ASN A 46 4.05 10.01 -6.97
CA ASN A 46 2.79 10.24 -7.67
C ASN A 46 1.75 9.12 -7.48
N GLY A 47 1.71 8.47 -6.31
CA GLY A 47 0.70 7.43 -6.00
C GLY A 47 -0.28 7.83 -4.92
N CYS A 48 0.02 8.94 -4.26
CA CYS A 48 -0.76 9.53 -3.19
C CYS A 48 -0.87 11.04 -3.48
N PRO A 49 -1.44 11.43 -4.63
CA PRO A 49 -1.39 12.82 -5.11
C PRO A 49 -2.25 13.78 -4.27
N ASN A 50 -3.16 13.24 -3.45
CA ASN A 50 -4.04 14.02 -2.57
C ASN A 50 -3.49 14.15 -1.15
N ASP A 51 -2.29 13.60 -0.90
CA ASP A 51 -1.67 13.55 0.43
C ASP A 51 -0.46 14.48 0.55
N GLY A 52 0.04 14.63 1.78
CA GLY A 52 1.24 15.40 2.08
C GLY A 52 2.44 14.98 1.22
N ASN A 53 3.37 15.91 1.00
CA ASN A 53 4.55 15.67 0.14
C ASN A 53 5.43 14.51 0.61
N ASP A 54 5.40 14.19 1.90
CA ASP A 54 6.10 13.10 2.56
C ASP A 54 5.36 11.75 2.50
N ILE A 55 4.08 11.76 2.12
CA ILE A 55 3.29 10.56 1.87
C ILE A 55 3.53 10.07 0.45
N LYS A 56 4.01 8.83 0.33
CA LYS A 56 4.30 8.16 -0.93
C LYS A 56 3.60 6.82 -0.98
N CYS A 57 3.50 6.28 -2.18
CA CYS A 57 3.00 4.94 -2.35
C CYS A 57 4.10 3.95 -1.96
N CYS A 58 3.82 3.08 -1.00
CA CYS A 58 4.74 2.11 -0.44
C CYS A 58 4.29 0.69 -0.81
N TRP A 59 5.20 -0.13 -1.32
CA TRP A 59 4.94 -1.54 -1.54
C TRP A 59 5.94 -2.40 -0.77
N ILE A 60 5.42 -3.35 0.00
CA ILE A 60 6.18 -4.23 0.89
C ILE A 60 6.31 -5.59 0.20
N THR A 61 7.54 -5.95 -0.21
CA THR A 61 7.87 -7.14 -1.01
C THR A 61 8.56 -8.24 -0.21
N SER A 62 8.51 -8.16 1.12
CA SER A 62 8.99 -9.21 2.02
C SER A 62 8.27 -9.08 3.36
N CYS A 63 6.97 -9.39 3.35
CA CYS A 63 6.14 -9.26 4.56
C CYS A 63 6.23 -10.47 5.49
N TYR A 64 6.73 -11.60 4.99
CA TYR A 64 6.95 -12.82 5.78
C TYR A 64 8.37 -13.36 5.55
N ASP A 65 9.16 -13.36 6.63
CA ASP A 65 10.59 -13.66 6.59
C ASP A 65 10.91 -15.03 5.97
N GLY A 66 11.93 -15.04 5.11
CA GLY A 66 12.48 -16.26 4.52
C GLY A 66 11.66 -16.84 3.37
N ARG A 67 10.62 -16.14 2.89
CA ARG A 67 9.81 -16.54 1.72
C ARG A 67 9.59 -15.40 0.75
N SER A 68 9.46 -15.74 -0.52
CA SER A 68 8.91 -14.85 -1.53
C SER A 68 7.49 -14.46 -1.14
N SER A 69 7.31 -13.25 -0.64
CA SER A 69 6.03 -12.77 -0.13
C SER A 69 5.86 -11.29 -0.39
N ASN A 70 4.64 -10.82 -0.60
CA ASN A 70 4.40 -9.38 -0.67
C ASN A 70 3.02 -9.01 -0.14
N CYS A 71 2.90 -7.81 0.40
CA CYS A 71 1.62 -7.29 0.82
C CYS A 71 0.76 -6.95 -0.41
N GLN A 72 -0.49 -7.41 -0.40
CA GLN A 72 -1.47 -7.21 -1.45
C GLN A 72 -2.85 -6.89 -0.87
N TRP A 73 -3.68 -6.22 -1.67
CA TRP A 73 -5.08 -6.00 -1.34
C TRP A 73 -5.86 -7.31 -1.48
N LYS A 74 -6.87 -7.55 -0.63
CA LYS A 74 -7.68 -8.79 -0.62
C LYS A 74 -8.35 -9.15 -1.96
N ASN A 75 -8.55 -8.18 -2.85
CA ASN A 75 -9.08 -8.42 -4.19
C ASN A 75 -8.03 -8.98 -5.17
N GLN A 76 -6.78 -9.12 -4.74
CA GLN A 76 -5.71 -9.77 -5.46
C GLN A 76 -5.62 -11.22 -4.99
N GLN A 77 -5.48 -12.15 -5.93
CA GLN A 77 -5.37 -13.57 -5.62
C GLN A 77 -3.93 -13.89 -5.19
N CYS A 78 -3.75 -14.44 -3.99
CA CYS A 78 -2.47 -15.02 -3.59
C CYS A 78 -2.33 -16.41 -4.22
N GLU A 79 -1.16 -16.72 -4.78
CA GLU A 79 -0.93 -17.98 -5.48
C GLU A 79 -0.78 -19.17 -4.51
N SER A 80 0.05 -19.01 -3.47
CA SER A 80 0.37 -20.10 -2.54
C SER A 80 -0.39 -20.01 -1.22
N GLY A 81 -0.58 -18.80 -0.67
CA GLY A 81 -1.30 -18.65 0.59
C GLY A 81 -1.35 -17.23 1.13
N VAL A 82 -2.13 -17.05 2.20
CA VAL A 82 -2.32 -15.77 2.90
C VAL A 82 -1.74 -15.88 4.31
N LYS A 83 -0.98 -14.86 4.73
CA LYS A 83 -0.56 -14.64 6.11
C LYS A 83 -1.19 -13.36 6.65
N THR A 84 -1.89 -13.46 7.78
CA THR A 84 -2.56 -12.34 8.44
C THR A 84 -1.65 -11.67 9.47
N GLY A 85 -1.80 -10.37 9.68
CA GLY A 85 -1.04 -9.62 10.69
C GLY A 85 0.36 -9.15 10.29
N TYR A 86 0.82 -9.49 9.08
CA TYR A 86 2.15 -9.13 8.57
C TYR A 86 2.17 -7.86 7.71
N CYS A 87 1.01 -7.31 7.35
CA CYS A 87 0.91 -6.11 6.53
C CYS A 87 0.21 -4.98 7.29
N PRO A 88 0.70 -3.73 7.22
CA PRO A 88 0.27 -2.60 8.05
C PRO A 88 -1.06 -1.93 7.65
N GLY A 89 -1.89 -2.59 6.84
CA GLY A 89 -3.22 -2.10 6.47
C GLY A 89 -4.29 -2.91 7.19
N LYS A 90 -5.36 -2.25 7.65
CA LYS A 90 -6.57 -2.92 8.19
C LYS A 90 -7.07 -4.00 7.21
N GLU A 91 -7.94 -4.89 7.71
CA GLU A 91 -8.46 -6.16 7.15
C GLU A 91 -8.34 -6.47 5.65
N ASN A 92 -8.29 -5.49 4.74
CA ASN A 92 -8.17 -5.67 3.30
C ASN A 92 -6.74 -5.65 2.76
N TYR A 93 -5.70 -5.54 3.59
CA TYR A 93 -4.29 -5.63 3.19
C TYR A 93 -3.61 -6.82 3.87
N GLN A 94 -3.13 -7.78 3.08
CA GLN A 94 -2.68 -9.08 3.56
C GLN A 94 -1.35 -9.49 2.91
N CYS A 95 -0.59 -10.33 3.59
CA CYS A 95 0.66 -10.85 3.05
C CYS A 95 0.35 -12.09 2.20
N CYS A 96 0.71 -12.06 0.92
CA CYS A 96 0.61 -13.20 0.02
C CYS A 96 1.97 -13.90 -0.10
N ASP A 97 1.96 -15.23 -0.03
CA ASP A 97 3.12 -16.09 -0.36
C ASP A 97 3.06 -16.49 -1.84
N PHE A 98 4.24 -16.66 -2.46
CA PHE A 98 4.46 -17.15 -3.83
C PHE A 98 5.37 -18.37 -3.81
#